data_AF-A0A2V6YI62-F1
#
_entry.id   AF-A0A2V6YI62-F1
#
_cell.length_a   1.000
_cell.length_b   1.000
_cell.length_c   1.000
_cell.angle_alpha   90.00
_cell.angle_beta   90.00
_cell.angle_gamma   90.00
#
_symmetry.space_group_name_H-M   'P 1'
#
loop_
_entity.id
_entity.type
_entity.pdbx_description
1 polymer ?
#
loop_
_entity_poly.entity_id
_entity_poly.type
_entity_poly.pdbx_seq_one_letter_code
_entity_poly.pdbx_strand_id
1 'polypeptide(L)'
;MAALALGLLILLASWGVSAAGDATAGGGLPDFDVRIGKEGHAARSLLNPPSATLGRRLDLAAKIEAARQRLAWYVPGLVLELHPVLGSPEVVAARGMFLTPPAPSDDAERIVRDFLRAAAPLHGLSAGEVVALRTTANYANPTGPLRWVTLEQRLNGIPVFRGELRAAVTADGEIAAIVSEIVPGLDPTTLGAPRLSPEQAIQLAADNIGERLGPVPARIERSADGFTHRFERGPFADDITVELMVFPLGPAKGVLAWRVLLWQALAAYYVVVDDASGLVLFRKNITADQSQTATFDVYASDSPAPLSPSNATPGSGIQGVATSRTRFSLVSELPDFDNLGWIPDGSSVTTGNNVDAGLDIDGVNGIDPDGRAAGLCAGPSPGCRNFTFAYNPPPGGSDPPTGTDARMGGVTDLFFWSNRYHDRLYAFGFTEAARNFQNDNFGRGGLGGDYVRAEA
;
A
#
# COMPACT_ATOMS: atom_id res chain seq x y z
N MET A 1 13.75 -23.66 65.96
CA MET A 1 13.03 -22.64 65.16
C MET A 1 13.50 -22.77 63.72
N ALA A 2 12.62 -23.29 62.87
CA ALA A 2 12.88 -23.55 61.45
C ALA A 2 12.47 -22.33 60.62
N ALA A 3 13.27 -21.97 59.62
CA ALA A 3 12.83 -21.13 58.51
C ALA A 3 13.60 -21.56 57.25
N LEU A 4 12.89 -22.25 56.36
CA LEU A 4 13.31 -22.51 54.98
C LEU A 4 13.37 -21.19 54.21
N ALA A 5 14.49 -20.92 53.54
CA ALA A 5 14.57 -19.91 52.49
C ALA A 5 14.30 -20.60 51.15
N LEU A 6 13.10 -20.36 50.60
CA LEU A 6 12.70 -20.81 49.26
C LEU A 6 13.27 -19.82 48.23
N GLY A 7 14.20 -20.28 47.39
CA GLY A 7 14.67 -19.54 46.23
C GLY A 7 13.59 -19.49 45.15
N LEU A 8 13.17 -18.28 44.77
CA LEU A 8 12.23 -18.06 43.69
C LEU A 8 13.00 -18.07 42.36
N LEU A 9 13.05 -19.23 41.72
CA LEU A 9 13.48 -19.39 40.33
C LEU A 9 12.36 -18.84 39.43
N ILE A 10 12.51 -17.61 38.94
CA ILE A 10 11.59 -17.07 37.92
C ILE A 10 12.03 -17.64 36.57
N LEU A 11 11.39 -18.74 36.17
CA LEU A 11 11.36 -19.19 34.79
C LEU A 11 10.68 -18.10 33.95
N LEU A 12 11.49 -17.37 33.16
CA LEU A 12 11.00 -16.55 32.06
C LEU A 12 10.45 -17.50 30.99
N ALA A 13 9.19 -17.89 31.13
CA ALA A 13 8.44 -18.45 30.02
C ALA A 13 8.36 -17.37 28.93
N SER A 14 8.96 -17.67 27.79
CA SER A 14 8.81 -16.91 26.55
C SER A 14 7.33 -16.88 26.16
N TRP A 15 6.60 -15.88 26.63
CA TRP A 15 5.29 -15.57 26.11
C TRP A 15 5.51 -14.89 24.76
N GLY A 16 5.57 -15.71 23.72
CA GLY A 16 5.38 -15.23 22.37
C GLY A 16 4.04 -14.52 22.34
N VAL A 17 4.06 -13.22 22.04
CA VAL A 17 2.86 -12.48 21.67
C VAL A 17 2.42 -13.06 20.33
N SER A 18 1.64 -14.14 20.38
CA SER A 18 0.82 -14.55 19.25
C SER A 18 -0.27 -13.49 19.13
N ALA A 19 -0.06 -12.53 18.24
CA ALA A 19 -1.14 -11.70 17.75
C ALA A 19 -2.02 -12.62 16.89
N ALA A 20 -3.03 -13.23 17.53
CA ALA A 20 -4.15 -13.84 16.82
C ALA A 20 -4.93 -12.70 16.15
N GLY A 21 -4.43 -12.24 15.01
CA GLY A 21 -5.16 -11.34 14.14
C GLY A 21 -6.14 -12.16 13.32
N ASP A 22 -7.40 -11.73 13.29
CA ASP A 22 -8.40 -12.28 12.37
C ASP A 22 -7.86 -12.19 10.94
N ALA A 23 -8.02 -13.28 10.17
CA ALA A 23 -7.57 -13.32 8.78
C ALA A 23 -8.28 -12.21 7.98
N THR A 24 -7.54 -11.49 7.14
CA THR A 24 -8.08 -10.54 6.16
C THR A 24 -8.90 -11.28 5.12
N ALA A 25 -9.72 -10.56 4.34
CA ALA A 25 -10.60 -11.15 3.33
C ALA A 25 -9.89 -12.06 2.30
N GLY A 26 -8.57 -11.93 2.12
CA GLY A 26 -7.73 -12.82 1.30
C GLY A 26 -7.00 -13.94 2.05
N GLY A 27 -7.34 -14.19 3.32
CA GLY A 27 -6.79 -15.27 4.13
C GLY A 27 -5.45 -14.97 4.80
N GLY A 28 -4.98 -13.71 4.76
CA GLY A 28 -3.71 -13.30 5.38
C GLY A 28 -3.85 -12.74 6.79
N LEU A 29 -2.78 -12.75 7.59
CA LEU A 29 -2.74 -12.05 8.87
C LEU A 29 -2.68 -10.52 8.66
N PRO A 30 -3.24 -9.73 9.56
CA PRO A 30 -3.20 -8.27 9.47
C PRO A 30 -1.76 -7.75 9.58
N ASP A 31 -1.55 -6.58 8.97
CA ASP A 31 -0.32 -5.82 9.12
C ASP A 31 -0.08 -5.45 10.58
N PHE A 32 1.20 -5.46 10.97
CA PHE A 32 1.64 -5.12 12.31
C PHE A 32 2.86 -4.20 12.23
N ASP A 33 2.88 -3.17 13.07
CA ASP A 33 4.06 -2.32 13.26
C ASP A 33 4.13 -1.92 14.73
N VAL A 34 5.21 -2.32 15.40
CA VAL A 34 5.45 -2.08 16.83
C VAL A 34 5.40 -0.58 17.21
N ARG A 35 5.60 0.30 16.24
CA ARG A 35 5.67 1.75 16.45
C ARG A 35 4.28 2.36 16.59
N ILE A 36 3.24 1.69 16.10
CA ILE A 36 1.86 2.17 16.07
C ILE A 36 0.90 1.16 16.73
N GLY A 37 -0.33 1.62 17.01
CA GLY A 37 -1.38 0.75 17.56
C GLY A 37 -1.19 0.35 19.04
N LYS A 38 -2.21 -0.32 19.58
CA LYS A 38 -2.21 -0.78 20.98
C LYS A 38 -1.39 -2.06 21.16
N GLU A 39 -1.40 -2.93 20.15
CA GLU A 39 -0.72 -4.24 20.18
C GLU A 39 0.80 -4.09 20.29
N GLY A 40 1.38 -3.09 19.60
CA GLY A 40 2.81 -2.78 19.68
C GLY A 40 3.24 -2.08 20.98
N HIS A 41 2.30 -1.56 21.78
CA HIS A 41 2.63 -0.63 22.88
C HIS A 41 3.53 -1.26 23.95
N ALA A 42 3.26 -2.51 24.35
CA ALA A 42 4.04 -3.20 25.37
C ALA A 42 5.48 -3.47 24.89
N ALA A 43 5.62 -4.05 23.68
CA ALA A 43 6.92 -4.29 23.07
C ALA A 43 7.71 -2.99 22.85
N ARG A 44 7.06 -1.92 22.37
CA ARG A 44 7.67 -0.60 22.20
C ARG A 44 8.16 -0.02 23.53
N SER A 45 7.41 -0.19 24.61
CA SER A 45 7.77 0.32 25.93
C SER A 45 9.01 -0.40 26.50
N LEU A 46 9.18 -1.68 26.17
CA LEU A 46 10.37 -2.46 26.52
C LEU A 46 11.58 -2.07 25.67
N LEU A 47 11.41 -1.95 24.35
CA LEU A 47 12.52 -1.73 23.40
C LEU A 47 12.96 -0.26 23.30
N ASN A 48 12.04 0.68 23.56
CA ASN A 48 12.26 2.11 23.43
C ASN A 48 11.54 2.91 24.54
N PRO A 49 11.96 2.76 25.82
CA PRO A 49 11.33 3.45 26.93
C PRO A 49 11.42 4.98 26.74
N PRO A 50 10.34 5.74 27.03
CA PRO A 50 10.26 7.17 26.71
C PRO A 50 11.42 8.01 27.26
N SER A 51 11.98 7.64 28.41
CA SER A 51 13.06 8.36 29.08
C SER A 51 14.43 8.16 28.44
N ALA A 52 14.69 7.03 27.78
CA ALA A 52 16.04 6.66 27.34
C ALA A 52 16.62 7.58 26.25
N THR A 53 15.76 8.26 25.50
CA THR A 53 16.17 9.14 24.38
C THR A 53 15.53 10.53 24.42
N LEU A 54 14.80 10.87 25.49
CA LEU A 54 14.00 12.11 25.56
C LEU A 54 14.81 13.37 25.25
N GLY A 55 15.97 13.53 25.89
CA GLY A 55 16.82 14.70 25.68
C GLY A 55 17.28 14.86 24.23
N ARG A 56 17.73 13.75 23.60
CA ARG A 56 18.15 13.75 22.18
C ARG A 56 16.97 14.07 21.26
N ARG A 57 15.77 13.53 21.55
CA ARG A 57 14.57 13.80 20.75
C ARG A 57 14.14 15.26 20.84
N LEU A 58 14.19 15.86 22.02
CA LEU A 58 13.85 17.27 22.20
C LEU A 58 14.84 18.19 21.48
N ASP A 59 16.14 17.91 21.60
CA ASP A 59 17.18 18.65 20.85
C ASP A 59 16.99 18.51 19.33
N LEU A 60 16.70 17.30 18.84
CA LEU A 60 16.44 17.04 17.44
C LEU A 60 15.19 17.77 16.92
N ALA A 61 14.09 17.71 17.66
CA ALA A 61 12.86 18.41 17.32
C ALA A 61 13.08 19.93 17.24
N ALA A 62 13.85 20.50 18.19
CA ALA A 62 14.20 21.91 18.18
C ALA A 62 15.05 22.30 16.95
N LYS A 63 16.01 21.45 16.56
CA LYS A 63 16.83 21.64 15.36
C LYS A 63 16.02 21.57 14.07
N ILE A 64 15.11 20.59 13.96
CA ILE A 64 14.21 20.44 12.81
C ILE A 64 13.30 21.67 12.69
N GLU A 65 12.72 22.12 13.80
CA GLU A 65 11.85 23.30 13.82
C GLU A 65 12.60 24.59 13.43
N ALA A 66 13.82 24.78 13.95
CA ALA A 66 14.67 25.92 13.57
C ALA A 66 15.04 25.88 12.07
N ALA A 67 15.34 24.68 11.54
CA ALA A 67 15.64 24.50 10.13
C ALA A 67 14.43 24.76 9.23
N ARG A 68 13.24 24.31 9.66
CA ARG A 68 11.96 24.62 9.00
C ARG A 68 11.75 26.12 8.90
N GLN A 69 11.89 26.84 10.02
CA GLN A 69 11.72 28.29 10.03
C GLN A 69 12.71 28.96 9.09
N ARG A 70 13.98 28.55 9.11
CA ARG A 70 15.00 29.06 8.19
C ARG A 70 14.65 28.78 6.72
N LEU A 71 14.26 27.56 6.37
CA LEU A 71 13.94 27.19 4.99
C LEU A 71 12.72 27.96 4.47
N ALA A 72 11.70 28.17 5.31
CA ALA A 72 10.51 28.94 4.97
C ALA A 72 10.82 30.41 4.60
N TRP A 73 11.92 30.98 5.10
CA TRP A 73 12.38 32.31 4.67
C TRP A 73 12.89 32.34 3.22
N TYR A 74 13.49 31.24 2.75
CA TYR A 74 14.07 31.13 1.41
C TYR A 74 13.11 30.54 0.38
N VAL A 75 12.14 29.74 0.83
CA VAL A 75 11.16 29.06 -0.01
C VAL A 75 9.75 29.51 0.40
N PRO A 76 9.26 30.64 -0.15
CA PRO A 76 7.87 31.04 0.03
C PRO A 76 6.89 29.91 -0.33
N GLY A 77 5.87 29.69 0.48
CA GLY A 77 4.89 28.63 0.24
C GLY A 77 5.40 27.21 0.51
N LEU A 78 6.50 27.05 1.26
CA LEU A 78 7.01 25.75 1.72
C LEU A 78 5.87 24.90 2.34
N VAL A 79 5.74 23.68 1.86
CA VAL A 79 4.86 22.63 2.38
C VAL A 79 5.72 21.54 2.98
N LEU A 80 5.46 21.22 4.25
CA LEU A 80 6.07 20.11 4.96
C LEU A 80 5.00 19.23 5.56
N GLU A 81 5.03 17.95 5.24
CA GLU A 81 4.27 16.92 5.94
C GLU A 81 5.24 16.12 6.79
N LEU A 82 4.97 15.97 8.08
CA LEU A 82 5.86 15.30 9.01
C LEU A 82 5.46 13.84 9.19
N HIS A 83 6.44 12.94 9.17
CA HIS A 83 6.19 11.53 9.44
C HIS A 83 5.71 11.36 10.89
N PRO A 84 4.54 10.74 11.13
CA PRO A 84 3.89 10.72 12.45
C PRO A 84 4.71 10.04 13.56
N VAL A 85 5.58 9.10 13.18
CA VAL A 85 6.47 8.38 14.12
C VAL A 85 7.85 9.02 14.26
N LEU A 86 8.40 9.60 13.18
CA LEU A 86 9.81 10.01 13.13
C LEU A 86 9.96 11.50 13.45
N GLY A 87 8.94 12.32 13.17
CA GLY A 87 8.98 13.76 13.33
C GLY A 87 9.86 14.50 12.31
N SER A 88 10.57 13.78 11.44
CA SER A 88 11.23 14.33 10.25
C SER A 88 10.22 14.56 9.11
N PRO A 89 10.52 15.45 8.16
CA PRO A 89 9.66 15.64 7.00
C PRO A 89 9.59 14.39 6.13
N GLU A 90 8.35 13.97 5.89
CA GLU A 90 7.98 12.94 4.91
C GLU A 90 7.83 13.53 3.52
N VAL A 91 7.21 14.71 3.43
CA VAL A 91 7.07 15.45 2.17
C VAL A 91 7.66 16.85 2.34
N VAL A 92 8.49 17.26 1.39
CA VAL A 92 9.00 18.63 1.25
C VAL A 92 8.67 19.12 -0.15
N ALA A 93 7.88 20.19 -0.25
CA ALA A 93 7.49 20.80 -1.51
C ALA A 93 7.26 22.31 -1.34
N ALA A 94 6.91 23.03 -2.40
CA ALA A 94 6.52 24.44 -2.33
C ALA A 94 5.29 24.72 -3.20
N ARG A 95 4.40 25.61 -2.75
CA ARG A 95 3.22 26.03 -3.52
C ARG A 95 3.58 27.16 -4.48
N GLY A 96 3.31 26.96 -5.76
CA GLY A 96 3.49 27.98 -6.79
C GLY A 96 4.96 28.23 -7.19
N MET A 97 5.89 27.41 -6.71
CA MET A 97 7.31 27.47 -7.05
C MET A 97 8.01 26.13 -6.76
N PHE A 98 9.30 26.05 -7.06
CA PHE A 98 10.15 24.90 -6.76
C PHE A 98 11.06 25.15 -5.55
N LEU A 99 11.63 24.09 -4.98
CA LEU A 99 12.48 24.16 -3.78
C LEU A 99 13.86 24.76 -4.07
N THR A 100 14.31 24.76 -5.32
CA THR A 100 15.59 25.33 -5.76
C THR A 100 15.41 26.18 -7.02
N PRO A 101 16.32 27.15 -7.27
CA PRO A 101 16.40 27.84 -8.55
C PRO A 101 16.77 26.89 -9.71
N PRO A 102 16.54 27.31 -10.98
CA PRO A 102 16.99 26.59 -12.16
C PRO A 102 18.50 26.35 -12.20
N ALA A 103 18.88 25.14 -12.56
CA ALA A 103 20.25 24.68 -12.77
C ALA A 103 20.30 23.62 -13.89
N PRO A 104 19.99 23.96 -15.15
CA PRO A 104 19.78 22.98 -16.22
C PRO A 104 21.04 22.21 -16.63
N SER A 105 22.23 22.78 -16.35
CA SER A 105 23.52 22.15 -16.64
C SER A 105 24.05 21.26 -15.52
N ASP A 106 23.34 21.20 -14.40
CA ASP A 106 23.76 20.47 -13.22
C ASP A 106 23.21 19.04 -13.20
N ASP A 107 24.02 18.12 -12.70
CA ASP A 107 23.59 16.75 -12.42
C ASP A 107 22.52 16.75 -11.32
N ALA A 108 21.47 15.94 -11.49
CA ALA A 108 20.32 15.93 -10.58
C ALA A 108 20.72 15.54 -9.15
N GLU A 109 21.64 14.57 -9.00
CA GLU A 109 22.11 14.15 -7.68
C GLU A 109 22.90 15.27 -6.99
N ARG A 110 23.74 16.01 -7.74
CA ARG A 110 24.42 17.19 -7.19
C ARG A 110 23.44 18.21 -6.62
N ILE A 111 22.42 18.57 -7.41
CA ILE A 111 21.37 19.55 -7.00
C ILE A 111 20.69 19.09 -5.70
N VAL A 112 20.29 17.82 -5.65
CA VAL A 112 19.62 17.24 -4.47
C VAL A 112 20.54 17.23 -3.25
N ARG A 113 21.80 16.81 -3.40
CA ARG A 113 22.75 16.78 -2.28
C ARG A 113 23.08 18.16 -1.75
N ASP A 114 23.18 19.17 -2.61
CA ASP A 114 23.45 20.54 -2.18
C ASP A 114 22.27 21.14 -1.43
N PHE A 115 21.03 20.90 -1.90
CA PHE A 115 19.83 21.22 -1.13
C PHE A 115 19.83 20.52 0.24
N LEU A 116 20.09 19.21 0.28
CA LEU A 116 20.10 18.45 1.52
C LEU A 116 21.21 18.88 2.47
N ARG A 117 22.37 19.32 1.99
CA ARG A 117 23.42 19.87 2.86
C ARG A 117 22.97 21.18 3.50
N ALA A 118 22.33 22.07 2.73
CA ALA A 118 21.79 23.32 3.25
C ALA A 118 20.63 23.11 4.23
N ALA A 119 19.81 22.09 3.98
CA ALA A 119 18.66 21.70 4.78
C ALA A 119 18.93 20.51 5.73
N ALA A 120 20.20 20.14 5.99
CA ALA A 120 20.51 18.89 6.69
C ALA A 120 19.80 18.75 8.05
N PRO A 121 19.74 19.80 8.90
CA PRO A 121 19.06 19.71 10.18
C PRO A 121 17.54 19.53 10.07
N LEU A 122 16.93 19.85 8.92
CA LEU A 122 15.50 19.61 8.66
C LEU A 122 15.19 18.10 8.62
N HIS A 123 16.10 17.30 8.06
CA HIS A 123 16.01 15.84 8.06
C HIS A 123 16.69 15.20 9.29
N GLY A 124 17.13 16.02 10.25
CA GLY A 124 17.87 15.56 11.42
C GLY A 124 19.20 14.87 11.09
N LEU A 125 19.83 15.30 9.99
CA LEU A 125 21.13 14.82 9.52
C LEU A 125 22.21 15.89 9.74
N SER A 126 23.45 15.44 9.88
CA SER A 126 24.65 16.24 9.72
C SER A 126 25.09 16.32 8.25
N ALA A 127 25.94 17.29 7.92
CA ALA A 127 26.51 17.40 6.57
C ALA A 127 27.31 16.13 6.16
N GLY A 128 27.97 15.48 7.12
CA GLY A 128 28.69 14.22 6.88
C GLY A 128 27.73 13.07 6.56
N GLU A 129 26.60 12.99 7.26
CA GLU A 129 25.58 11.97 6.98
C GLU A 129 24.91 12.16 5.63
N VAL A 130 24.69 13.41 5.19
CA VAL A 130 24.19 13.68 3.82
C VAL A 130 25.16 13.17 2.76
N VAL A 131 26.48 13.31 2.98
CA VAL A 131 27.49 12.75 2.08
C VAL A 131 27.50 11.21 2.12
N ALA A 132 27.27 10.62 3.29
CA ALA A 132 27.26 9.18 3.48
C ALA A 132 26.01 8.48 2.90
N LEU A 133 24.94 9.22 2.57
CA LEU A 133 23.78 8.64 1.89
C LEU A 133 24.19 7.98 0.57
N ARG A 134 23.78 6.73 0.38
CA ARG A 134 24.13 5.94 -0.81
C ARG A 134 23.15 6.23 -1.94
N THR A 135 23.65 6.61 -3.11
CA THR A 135 22.79 6.73 -4.30
C THR A 135 22.35 5.35 -4.76
N THR A 136 21.04 5.12 -4.83
CA THR A 136 20.44 3.90 -5.39
C THR A 136 19.80 4.15 -6.74
N ALA A 137 19.46 5.40 -7.06
CA ALA A 137 19.00 5.80 -8.39
C ALA A 137 19.39 7.27 -8.70
N ASN A 138 19.80 7.52 -9.94
CA ASN A 138 19.91 8.86 -10.55
C ASN A 138 19.64 8.70 -12.05
N TYR A 139 18.44 9.05 -12.50
CA TYR A 139 18.02 8.83 -13.89
C TYR A 139 16.99 9.86 -14.37
N ALA A 140 16.92 10.07 -15.68
CA ALA A 140 15.86 10.82 -16.32
C ALA A 140 14.70 9.88 -16.71
N ASN A 141 13.46 10.32 -16.53
CA ASN A 141 12.32 9.57 -17.04
C ASN A 141 12.39 9.53 -18.58
N PRO A 142 12.31 8.35 -19.23
CA PRO A 142 12.44 8.25 -20.69
C PRO A 142 11.44 9.11 -21.48
N THR A 143 10.26 9.37 -20.94
CA THR A 143 9.17 10.09 -21.62
C THR A 143 8.61 11.27 -20.84
N GLY A 144 9.33 11.78 -19.82
CA GLY A 144 8.82 12.84 -18.94
C GLY A 144 9.82 13.95 -18.64
N PRO A 145 9.36 15.12 -18.15
CA PRO A 145 10.21 16.28 -17.87
C PRO A 145 10.95 16.18 -16.52
N LEU A 146 10.96 15.00 -15.88
CA LEU A 146 11.48 14.79 -14.54
C LEU A 146 12.67 13.84 -14.54
N ARG A 147 13.64 14.17 -13.71
CA ARG A 147 14.76 13.33 -13.27
C ARG A 147 14.50 12.91 -11.83
N TRP A 148 14.92 11.70 -11.48
CA TRP A 148 14.69 11.09 -10.19
C TRP A 148 16.02 10.74 -9.54
N VAL A 149 16.15 11.14 -8.27
CA VAL A 149 17.30 10.77 -7.42
C VAL A 149 16.76 10.04 -6.20
N THR A 150 17.30 8.87 -5.91
CA THR A 150 17.03 8.11 -4.69
C THR A 150 18.31 7.94 -3.89
N LEU A 151 18.25 8.33 -2.62
CA LEU A 151 19.33 8.24 -1.65
C LEU A 151 18.90 7.34 -0.48
N GLU A 152 19.71 6.33 -0.17
CA GLU A 152 19.49 5.36 0.90
C GLU A 152 20.35 5.70 2.12
N GLN A 153 19.72 5.76 3.29
CA GLN A 153 20.37 5.87 4.58
C GLN A 153 20.91 4.52 5.01
N ARG A 154 22.20 4.51 5.37
CA ARG A 154 22.87 3.36 5.96
C ARG A 154 23.53 3.75 7.27
N LEU A 155 23.54 2.85 8.23
CA LEU A 155 24.26 3.01 9.49
C LEU A 155 25.32 1.91 9.57
N ASN A 156 26.61 2.29 9.59
CA ASN A 156 27.73 1.33 9.45
C ASN A 156 27.61 0.40 8.22
N GLY A 157 27.09 0.92 7.11
CA GLY A 157 26.87 0.15 5.88
C GLY A 157 25.60 -0.70 5.86
N ILE A 158 24.92 -0.87 7.00
CA ILE A 158 23.66 -1.62 7.13
C ILE A 158 22.50 -0.72 6.68
N PRO A 159 21.60 -1.18 5.80
CA PRO A 159 20.44 -0.41 5.37
C PRO A 159 19.49 -0.11 6.52
N VAL A 160 18.98 1.13 6.58
CA VAL A 160 17.94 1.53 7.54
C VAL A 160 16.57 1.20 6.94
N PHE A 161 15.70 0.55 7.70
CA PHE A 161 14.36 0.19 7.27
C PHE A 161 13.57 1.42 6.81
N ARG A 162 13.19 1.42 5.52
CA ARG A 162 12.56 2.54 4.81
C ARG A 162 13.34 3.86 4.86
N GLY A 163 14.61 3.86 5.28
CA GLY A 163 15.43 5.06 5.36
C GLY A 163 15.86 5.55 3.98
N GLU A 164 14.94 5.99 3.15
CA GLU A 164 15.19 6.47 1.79
C GLU A 164 14.70 7.91 1.63
N LEU A 165 15.33 8.63 0.71
CA LEU A 165 14.89 9.92 0.22
C LEU A 165 14.80 9.85 -1.30
N ARG A 166 13.69 10.33 -1.85
CA ARG A 166 13.41 10.40 -3.29
C ARG A 166 13.12 11.83 -3.66
N ALA A 167 13.83 12.36 -4.64
CA ALA A 167 13.66 13.71 -5.15
C ALA A 167 13.26 13.69 -6.61
N ALA A 168 12.24 14.48 -6.95
CA ALA A 168 11.87 14.80 -8.32
C ALA A 168 12.52 16.12 -8.73
N VAL A 169 13.30 16.11 -9.81
CA VAL A 169 14.03 17.26 -10.33
C VAL A 169 13.53 17.56 -11.75
N THR A 170 13.19 18.81 -12.05
CA THR A 170 12.76 19.23 -13.38
C THR A 170 13.90 19.10 -14.41
N ALA A 171 13.55 19.13 -15.70
CA ALA A 171 14.51 19.24 -16.79
C ALA A 171 15.43 20.47 -16.61
N ASP A 172 14.89 21.57 -16.05
CA ASP A 172 15.63 22.80 -15.78
C ASP A 172 16.44 22.76 -14.48
N GLY A 173 16.45 21.66 -13.73
CA GLY A 173 17.29 21.50 -12.53
C GLY A 173 16.68 22.05 -11.25
N GLU A 174 15.36 22.16 -11.20
CA GLU A 174 14.66 22.62 -10.00
C GLU A 174 14.11 21.42 -9.24
N ILE A 175 14.19 21.41 -7.91
CA ILE A 175 13.59 20.33 -7.13
C ILE A 175 12.08 20.60 -6.97
N ALA A 176 11.26 19.74 -7.56
CA ALA A 176 9.81 19.83 -7.50
C ALA A 176 9.25 19.39 -6.14
N ALA A 177 9.69 18.22 -5.68
CA ALA A 177 9.31 17.68 -4.39
C ALA A 177 10.35 16.65 -3.92
N ILE A 178 10.38 16.46 -2.62
CA ILE A 178 11.13 15.40 -1.95
C ILE A 178 10.16 14.60 -1.10
N VAL A 179 10.23 13.28 -1.23
CA VAL A 179 9.59 12.33 -0.31
C VAL A 179 10.69 11.59 0.45
N SER A 180 10.56 11.47 1.76
CA SER A 180 11.65 11.01 2.63
C SER A 180 11.14 10.22 3.81
N GLU A 181 11.81 9.13 4.12
CA GLU A 181 11.65 8.38 5.37
C GLU A 181 12.99 8.24 6.11
N ILE A 182 13.91 9.16 5.83
CA ILE A 182 15.15 9.30 6.57
C ILE A 182 14.88 9.39 8.07
N VAL A 183 15.57 8.54 8.81
CA VAL A 183 15.45 8.45 10.26
C VAL A 183 16.41 9.44 10.89
N PRO A 184 15.93 10.43 11.65
CA PRO A 184 16.76 11.50 12.14
C PRO A 184 17.54 11.08 13.40
N GLY A 185 18.79 11.53 13.51
CA GLY A 185 19.60 11.40 14.73
C GLY A 185 20.06 9.99 15.12
N LEU A 186 20.13 9.05 14.18
CA LEU A 186 20.66 7.71 14.44
C LEU A 186 22.15 7.76 14.85
N ASP A 187 22.52 6.95 15.84
CA ASP A 187 23.87 6.93 16.40
C ASP A 187 24.53 5.58 16.09
N PRO A 188 25.53 5.53 15.19
CA PRO A 188 26.16 4.28 14.76
C PRO A 188 26.88 3.55 15.90
N THR A 189 27.25 4.24 16.98
CA THR A 189 27.94 3.65 18.13
C THR A 189 27.01 2.82 19.01
N THR A 190 25.69 2.94 18.81
CA THR A 190 24.67 2.20 19.55
C THR A 190 24.37 0.81 18.96
N LEU A 191 24.89 0.51 17.76
CA LEU A 191 24.76 -0.80 17.14
C LEU A 191 25.85 -1.75 17.62
N GLY A 192 25.45 -2.90 18.14
CA GLY A 192 26.37 -4.02 18.42
C GLY A 192 26.58 -4.91 17.19
N ALA A 193 27.24 -6.05 17.39
CA ALA A 193 27.23 -7.13 16.40
C ALA A 193 25.87 -7.86 16.43
N PRO A 194 25.40 -8.42 15.29
CA PRO A 194 24.20 -9.25 15.26
C PRO A 194 24.28 -10.41 16.26
N ARG A 195 23.20 -10.65 16.98
CA ARG A 195 23.08 -11.71 18.00
C ARG A 195 22.28 -12.90 17.53
N LEU A 196 21.23 -12.68 16.74
CA LEU A 196 20.49 -13.75 16.09
C LEU A 196 21.19 -14.18 14.80
N SER A 197 21.15 -15.48 14.53
CA SER A 197 21.51 -15.99 13.21
C SER A 197 20.35 -15.78 12.23
N PRO A 198 20.62 -15.69 10.91
CA PRO A 198 19.57 -15.64 9.91
C PRO A 198 18.59 -16.83 10.02
N GLU A 199 19.08 -18.02 10.36
CA GLU A 199 18.29 -19.23 10.58
C GLU A 199 17.28 -19.07 11.73
N GLN A 200 17.69 -18.44 12.83
CA GLN A 200 16.79 -18.14 13.95
C GLN A 200 15.74 -17.09 13.58
N ALA A 201 16.12 -16.08 12.77
CA ALA A 201 15.17 -15.08 12.28
C ALA A 201 14.10 -15.70 11.38
N ILE A 202 14.45 -16.66 10.51
CA ILE A 202 13.48 -17.41 9.69
C ILE A 202 12.48 -18.15 10.57
N GLN A 203 12.96 -18.86 11.61
CA GLN A 203 12.09 -19.58 12.53
C GLN A 203 11.07 -18.65 13.21
N LEU A 204 11.54 -17.53 13.77
CA LEU A 204 10.69 -16.55 14.45
C LEU A 204 9.68 -15.89 13.49
N ALA A 205 10.10 -15.59 12.26
CA ALA A 205 9.22 -15.01 11.25
C ALA A 205 8.15 -16.01 10.77
N ALA A 206 8.52 -17.27 10.54
CA ALA A 206 7.59 -18.33 10.16
C ALA A 206 6.55 -18.59 11.25
N ASP A 207 7.01 -18.73 12.51
CA ASP A 207 6.11 -18.91 13.66
C ASP A 207 5.13 -17.73 13.79
N ASN A 208 5.58 -16.49 13.50
CA ASN A 208 4.73 -15.30 13.54
C ASN A 208 3.61 -15.30 12.50
N ILE A 209 3.83 -15.93 11.35
CA ILE A 209 2.81 -16.08 10.30
C ILE A 209 2.05 -17.41 10.38
N GLY A 210 2.22 -18.16 11.47
CA GLY A 210 1.53 -19.41 11.72
C GLY A 210 2.12 -20.63 11.02
N GLU A 211 3.30 -20.50 10.41
CA GLU A 211 3.96 -21.56 9.65
C GLU A 211 5.00 -22.31 10.46
N ARG A 212 4.95 -23.64 10.40
CA ARG A 212 5.91 -24.52 11.10
C ARG A 212 6.94 -25.06 10.11
N LEU A 213 8.18 -24.61 10.24
CA LEU A 213 9.27 -24.99 9.33
C LEU A 213 9.68 -26.46 9.41
N GLY A 214 9.70 -27.03 10.62
CA GLY A 214 10.48 -28.24 10.87
C GLY A 214 11.98 -27.91 10.93
N PRO A 215 12.86 -28.64 10.21
CA PRO A 215 14.27 -28.24 10.06
C PRO A 215 14.38 -26.90 9.31
N VAL A 216 15.26 -26.00 9.76
CA VAL A 216 15.52 -24.75 9.03
C VAL A 216 16.11 -25.08 7.65
N PRO A 217 15.59 -24.49 6.56
CA PRO A 217 16.10 -24.74 5.21
C PRO A 217 17.59 -24.42 5.05
N ALA A 218 18.25 -25.06 4.08
CA ALA A 218 19.68 -24.84 3.85
C ALA A 218 19.96 -23.47 3.21
N ARG A 219 21.09 -22.85 3.56
CA ARG A 219 21.51 -21.59 2.96
C ARG A 219 22.06 -21.82 1.56
N ILE A 220 21.50 -21.14 0.57
CA ILE A 220 21.94 -21.16 -0.83
C ILE A 220 23.05 -20.13 -1.03
N GLU A 221 22.86 -18.92 -0.51
CA GLU A 221 23.69 -17.77 -0.84
C GLU A 221 23.89 -16.83 0.33
N ARG A 222 25.04 -16.14 0.33
CA ARG A 222 25.35 -15.03 1.22
C ARG A 222 26.06 -13.95 0.41
N SER A 223 25.53 -12.73 0.51
CA SER A 223 26.14 -11.51 -0.05
C SER A 223 27.55 -11.25 0.51
N ALA A 224 28.36 -10.50 -0.24
CA ALA A 224 29.75 -10.20 0.13
C ALA A 224 29.87 -9.33 1.39
N ASP A 225 28.92 -8.40 1.60
CA ASP A 225 28.83 -7.61 2.84
C ASP A 225 28.29 -8.45 4.02
N GLY A 226 27.69 -9.60 3.71
CA GLY A 226 27.18 -10.54 4.66
C GLY A 226 25.86 -10.13 5.31
N PHE A 227 25.16 -9.13 4.76
CA PHE A 227 23.88 -8.63 5.28
C PHE A 227 22.68 -9.35 4.66
N THR A 228 22.79 -9.76 3.39
CA THR A 228 21.73 -10.51 2.69
C THR A 228 22.09 -11.99 2.58
N HIS A 229 21.11 -12.85 2.87
CA HIS A 229 21.18 -14.30 2.79
C HIS A 229 19.97 -14.84 2.03
N ARG A 230 20.17 -15.92 1.28
CA ARG A 230 19.07 -16.66 0.64
C ARG A 230 19.12 -18.13 1.04
N PHE A 231 17.97 -18.68 1.38
CA PHE A 231 17.78 -20.06 1.82
C PHE A 231 16.79 -20.77 0.92
N GLU A 232 16.88 -22.10 0.87
CA GLU A 232 15.89 -22.93 0.18
C GLU A 232 14.47 -22.65 0.69
N ARG A 233 13.48 -22.76 -0.19
CA ARG A 233 12.07 -22.45 0.12
C ARG A 233 11.47 -23.16 1.33
N GLY A 234 11.95 -24.35 1.71
CA GLY A 234 11.32 -25.13 2.79
C GLY A 234 9.82 -25.37 2.53
N PRO A 235 8.91 -25.05 3.49
CA PRO A 235 7.47 -25.18 3.28
C PRO A 235 6.85 -24.07 2.41
N PHE A 236 7.62 -23.02 2.06
CA PHE A 236 7.14 -21.88 1.30
C PHE A 236 7.11 -22.14 -0.22
N ALA A 237 6.41 -21.28 -0.94
CA ALA A 237 6.30 -21.28 -2.39
C ALA A 237 7.64 -20.94 -3.05
N ASP A 238 8.35 -19.96 -2.51
CA ASP A 238 9.63 -19.45 -3.04
C ASP A 238 10.76 -19.50 -2.00
N ASP A 239 12.00 -19.37 -2.47
CA ASP A 239 13.20 -19.25 -1.64
C ASP A 239 13.08 -18.09 -0.63
N ILE A 240 13.61 -18.32 0.56
CA ILE A 240 13.52 -17.37 1.67
C ILE A 240 14.67 -16.37 1.57
N THR A 241 14.35 -15.08 1.56
CA THR A 241 15.37 -14.00 1.64
C THR A 241 15.40 -13.42 3.05
N VAL A 242 16.60 -13.32 3.62
CA VAL A 242 16.85 -12.78 4.96
C VAL A 242 17.88 -11.66 4.89
N GLU A 243 17.55 -10.48 5.42
CA GLU A 243 18.38 -9.29 5.31
C GLU A 243 18.54 -8.59 6.67
N LEU A 244 19.80 -8.36 7.07
CA LEU A 244 20.13 -7.55 8.23
C LEU A 244 19.84 -6.07 7.92
N MET A 245 19.16 -5.40 8.84
CA MET A 245 18.84 -3.98 8.74
C MET A 245 18.82 -3.28 10.09
N VAL A 246 18.75 -1.94 10.04
CA VAL A 246 18.46 -1.11 11.20
C VAL A 246 16.99 -0.75 11.18
N PHE A 247 16.22 -1.21 12.16
CA PHE A 247 14.81 -0.84 12.32
C PHE A 247 14.67 0.38 13.25
N PRO A 248 14.02 1.48 12.82
CA PRO A 248 13.86 2.66 13.65
C PRO A 248 12.65 2.54 14.58
N LEU A 249 12.88 2.51 15.89
CA LEU A 249 11.80 2.54 16.90
C LEU A 249 11.26 3.95 17.17
N GLY A 250 11.85 4.95 16.52
CA GLY A 250 11.53 6.37 16.60
C GLY A 250 12.75 7.25 16.27
N PRO A 251 12.64 8.58 16.40
CA PRO A 251 13.78 9.46 16.21
C PRO A 251 14.90 9.13 17.19
N ALA A 252 16.14 9.18 16.69
CA ALA A 252 17.37 8.88 17.42
C ALA A 252 17.47 7.49 18.05
N LYS A 253 16.62 6.53 17.62
CA LYS A 253 16.63 5.15 18.14
C LYS A 253 16.42 4.13 17.03
N GLY A 254 17.52 3.50 16.62
CA GLY A 254 17.52 2.30 15.78
C GLY A 254 17.91 1.06 16.59
N VAL A 255 17.48 -0.11 16.13
CA VAL A 255 17.92 -1.43 16.60
C VAL A 255 18.30 -2.30 15.41
N LEU A 256 19.23 -3.24 15.60
CA LEU A 256 19.46 -4.27 14.59
C LEU A 256 18.23 -5.18 14.51
N ALA A 257 17.88 -5.56 13.29
CA ALA A 257 16.78 -6.44 13.02
C ALA A 257 17.02 -7.25 11.75
N TRP A 258 16.33 -8.37 11.64
CA TRP A 258 16.33 -9.24 10.49
C TRP A 258 15.00 -9.15 9.78
N ARG A 259 15.04 -8.77 8.51
CA ARG A 259 13.91 -8.79 7.61
C ARG A 259 13.87 -10.14 6.91
N VAL A 260 12.71 -10.76 6.88
CA VAL A 260 12.49 -12.09 6.31
C VAL A 260 11.32 -12.02 5.34
N LEU A 261 11.57 -12.41 4.10
CA LEU A 261 10.57 -12.51 3.04
C LEU A 261 10.10 -13.95 2.92
N LEU A 262 8.80 -14.19 3.15
CA LEU A 262 8.17 -15.50 3.18
C LEU A 262 6.99 -15.56 2.22
N TRP A 263 6.97 -16.53 1.31
CA TRP A 263 5.90 -16.71 0.31
C TRP A 263 5.06 -17.94 0.66
N GLN A 264 3.85 -17.76 1.17
CA GLN A 264 2.85 -18.82 1.24
C GLN A 264 2.15 -19.00 -0.12
N ALA A 265 1.28 -20.00 -0.23
CA ALA A 265 0.53 -20.28 -1.45
C ALA A 265 -0.40 -19.12 -1.88
N LEU A 266 -0.97 -18.39 -0.91
CA LEU A 266 -1.94 -17.32 -1.15
C LEU A 266 -1.46 -15.95 -0.66
N ALA A 267 -0.45 -15.89 0.20
CA ALA A 267 0.02 -14.65 0.81
C ALA A 267 1.54 -14.58 0.80
N ALA A 268 2.10 -13.38 0.68
CA ALA A 268 3.52 -13.13 0.84
C ALA A 268 3.70 -12.14 1.97
N TYR A 269 4.62 -12.43 2.87
CA TYR A 269 4.90 -11.57 4.01
C TYR A 269 6.33 -11.08 4.01
N TYR A 270 6.45 -9.84 4.42
CA TYR A 270 7.68 -9.30 4.92
C TYR A 270 7.56 -9.17 6.45
N VAL A 271 8.42 -9.87 7.19
CA VAL A 271 8.45 -9.85 8.66
C VAL A 271 9.80 -9.33 9.14
N VAL A 272 9.80 -8.39 10.08
CA VAL A 272 11.01 -7.85 10.72
C VAL A 272 11.07 -8.34 12.15
N VAL A 273 12.16 -8.99 12.50
CA VAL A 273 12.43 -9.57 13.81
C VAL A 273 13.58 -8.82 14.47
N ASP A 274 13.40 -8.36 15.69
CA ASP A 274 14.42 -7.71 16.49
C ASP A 274 15.60 -8.66 16.78
N ASP A 275 16.82 -8.21 16.51
CA ASP A 275 18.03 -9.01 16.66
C ASP A 275 18.37 -9.35 18.13
N ALA A 276 17.92 -8.55 19.10
CA ALA A 276 18.28 -8.76 20.50
C ALA A 276 17.25 -9.61 21.26
N SER A 277 15.97 -9.40 20.98
CA SER A 277 14.84 -9.97 21.72
C SER A 277 14.10 -11.07 20.97
N GLY A 278 14.24 -11.14 19.64
CA GLY A 278 13.45 -12.03 18.79
C GLY A 278 11.97 -11.61 18.65
N LEU A 279 11.60 -10.43 19.17
CA LEU A 279 10.25 -9.89 18.99
C LEU A 279 10.05 -9.46 17.54
N VAL A 280 8.86 -9.69 17.01
CA VAL A 280 8.47 -9.13 15.72
C VAL A 280 8.23 -7.64 15.89
N LEU A 281 8.90 -6.84 15.07
CA LEU A 281 8.83 -5.39 15.04
C LEU A 281 7.87 -4.90 13.97
N PHE A 282 7.76 -5.63 12.87
CA PHE A 282 6.93 -5.28 11.73
C PHE A 282 6.51 -6.54 10.98
N ARG A 283 5.28 -6.60 10.51
CA ARG A 283 4.79 -7.59 9.55
C ARG A 283 3.93 -6.85 8.54
N LYS A 284 4.17 -7.11 7.26
CA LYS A 284 3.31 -6.65 6.18
C LYS A 284 2.95 -7.81 5.28
N ASN A 285 1.66 -8.00 5.06
CA ASN A 285 1.20 -8.78 3.92
C ASN A 285 1.46 -7.94 2.66
N ILE A 286 2.34 -8.43 1.79
CA ILE A 286 2.69 -7.79 0.52
C ILE A 286 1.96 -8.43 -0.67
N THR A 287 1.07 -9.40 -0.41
CA THR A 287 0.06 -9.79 -1.39
C THR A 287 -1.01 -8.72 -1.45
N ALA A 288 -1.18 -8.14 -2.64
CA ALA A 288 -2.42 -7.49 -2.98
C ALA A 288 -3.38 -8.59 -3.44
N ASP A 289 -4.41 -8.86 -2.64
CA ASP A 289 -5.45 -9.81 -3.00
C ASP A 289 -6.31 -9.19 -4.09
N GLN A 290 -5.94 -9.41 -5.34
CA GLN A 290 -6.88 -9.53 -6.44
C GLN A 290 -6.21 -10.01 -7.72
N SER A 291 -6.60 -11.22 -8.14
CA SER A 291 -6.03 -11.86 -9.33
C SER A 291 -7.07 -12.21 -10.39
N GLN A 292 -8.36 -12.21 -10.02
CA GLN A 292 -9.42 -12.69 -10.89
C GLN A 292 -10.09 -11.55 -11.65
N THR A 293 -9.68 -11.37 -12.91
CA THR A 293 -10.40 -10.49 -13.84
C THR A 293 -11.86 -10.92 -13.97
N ALA A 294 -12.74 -9.96 -14.23
CA ALA A 294 -14.08 -10.19 -14.72
C ALA A 294 -14.21 -9.60 -16.14
N THR A 295 -14.98 -10.28 -16.98
CA THR A 295 -15.22 -9.86 -18.37
C THR A 295 -16.64 -9.35 -18.51
N PHE A 296 -16.79 -8.16 -19.09
CA PHE A 296 -18.05 -7.45 -19.24
C PHE A 296 -18.25 -7.05 -20.71
N ASP A 297 -19.45 -7.27 -21.26
CA ASP A 297 -19.87 -6.67 -22.53
C ASP A 297 -20.87 -5.54 -22.24
N VAL A 298 -20.45 -4.29 -22.42
CA VAL A 298 -21.21 -3.08 -22.02
C VAL A 298 -21.28 -2.04 -23.13
N TYR A 299 -22.27 -1.16 -23.10
CA TYR A 299 -22.38 -0.05 -24.03
C TYR A 299 -21.45 1.09 -23.60
N ALA A 300 -20.27 1.16 -24.21
CA ALA A 300 -19.19 2.08 -23.82
C ALA A 300 -19.22 3.45 -24.53
N SER A 301 -20.20 3.68 -25.40
CA SER A 301 -20.36 4.92 -26.16
C SER A 301 -21.75 5.52 -25.91
N ASP A 302 -21.91 6.81 -26.19
CA ASP A 302 -23.23 7.44 -26.17
C ASP A 302 -24.22 6.68 -27.05
N SER A 303 -25.50 6.65 -26.63
CA SER A 303 -26.57 6.03 -27.41
C SER A 303 -27.00 7.00 -28.52
N PRO A 304 -26.78 6.66 -29.79
CA PRO A 304 -27.23 7.50 -30.90
C PRO A 304 -28.73 7.35 -31.16
N ALA A 305 -29.51 6.73 -30.28
CA ALA A 305 -30.95 6.53 -30.44
C ALA A 305 -31.78 7.60 -29.71
N PRO A 306 -32.71 8.32 -30.37
CA PRO A 306 -32.96 8.34 -31.80
C PRO A 306 -31.98 9.22 -32.59
N LEU A 307 -31.08 9.96 -31.92
CA LEU A 307 -29.87 10.70 -32.35
C LEU A 307 -29.46 11.59 -31.15
N SER A 308 -28.17 11.72 -30.80
CA SER A 308 -27.70 12.55 -29.66
C SER A 308 -26.67 13.59 -30.14
N PRO A 309 -26.94 14.92 -30.01
CA PRO A 309 -28.22 15.54 -29.70
C PRO A 309 -29.22 15.47 -30.88
N SER A 310 -30.53 15.46 -30.62
CA SER A 310 -31.57 15.44 -31.67
C SER A 310 -32.83 16.20 -31.29
N ASN A 311 -33.55 16.67 -32.33
CA ASN A 311 -34.89 17.25 -32.23
C ASN A 311 -36.00 16.24 -32.56
N ALA A 312 -35.67 14.95 -32.71
CA ALA A 312 -36.64 13.90 -33.00
C ALA A 312 -37.65 13.74 -31.85
N THR A 313 -38.94 13.76 -32.17
CA THR A 313 -40.01 13.53 -31.19
C THR A 313 -40.32 12.03 -31.07
N PRO A 314 -40.86 11.57 -29.92
CA PRO A 314 -41.43 10.23 -29.81
C PRO A 314 -42.41 9.95 -30.94
N GLY A 315 -42.31 8.78 -31.59
CA GLY A 315 -43.16 8.40 -32.72
C GLY A 315 -42.75 8.96 -34.09
N SER A 316 -41.67 9.74 -34.19
CA SER A 316 -41.16 10.26 -35.48
C SER A 316 -40.62 9.17 -36.42
N GLY A 317 -40.39 7.95 -35.91
CA GLY A 317 -39.78 6.86 -36.68
C GLY A 317 -38.30 7.07 -37.00
N ILE A 318 -37.69 8.15 -36.50
CA ILE A 318 -36.26 8.42 -36.64
C ILE A 318 -35.51 7.58 -35.61
N GLN A 319 -34.50 6.85 -36.08
CA GLN A 319 -33.67 5.99 -35.25
C GLN A 319 -32.22 6.09 -35.70
N GLY A 320 -31.30 6.29 -34.76
CA GLY A 320 -29.88 6.28 -35.03
C GLY A 320 -29.33 4.86 -35.15
N VAL A 321 -28.09 4.76 -35.64
CA VAL A 321 -27.41 3.47 -35.84
C VAL A 321 -27.19 2.81 -34.48
N ALA A 322 -27.60 1.56 -34.30
CA ALA A 322 -27.35 0.85 -33.04
C ALA A 322 -25.84 0.83 -32.72
N THR A 323 -25.49 1.12 -31.47
CA THR A 323 -24.10 1.00 -31.02
C THR A 323 -23.80 -0.42 -30.56
N SER A 324 -22.56 -0.86 -30.76
CA SER A 324 -22.12 -2.19 -30.34
C SER A 324 -21.59 -2.15 -28.91
N ARG A 325 -21.79 -3.24 -28.16
CA ARG A 325 -21.15 -3.41 -26.86
C ARG A 325 -19.65 -3.57 -27.02
N THR A 326 -18.89 -2.98 -26.10
CA THR A 326 -17.45 -3.11 -25.99
C THR A 326 -17.13 -4.10 -24.88
N ARG A 327 -16.17 -5.00 -25.14
CA ARG A 327 -15.70 -5.97 -24.16
C ARG A 327 -14.57 -5.39 -23.33
N PHE A 328 -14.67 -5.52 -22.02
CA PHE A 328 -13.58 -5.23 -21.09
C PHE A 328 -13.30 -6.44 -20.21
N SER A 329 -12.03 -6.71 -19.94
CA SER A 329 -11.59 -7.71 -18.96
C SER A 329 -10.66 -7.04 -17.97
N LEU A 330 -11.13 -6.84 -16.74
CA LEU A 330 -10.42 -6.07 -15.72
C LEU A 330 -10.76 -6.53 -14.31
N VAL A 331 -9.96 -6.09 -13.35
CA VAL A 331 -10.16 -6.32 -11.92
C VAL A 331 -10.87 -5.11 -11.29
N SER A 332 -10.30 -3.92 -11.50
CA SER A 332 -10.89 -2.59 -11.29
C SER A 332 -10.18 -1.58 -12.20
N GLU A 333 -10.65 -0.33 -12.28
CA GLU A 333 -9.95 0.72 -13.04
C GLU A 333 -8.93 1.50 -12.20
N LEU A 334 -8.96 1.34 -10.88
CA LEU A 334 -8.02 1.96 -9.94
C LEU A 334 -7.65 1.00 -8.79
N PRO A 335 -6.73 0.04 -9.03
CA PRO A 335 -6.42 -1.03 -8.09
C PRO A 335 -5.71 -0.56 -6.80
N ASP A 336 -5.15 0.65 -6.79
CA ASP A 336 -4.36 1.16 -5.65
C ASP A 336 -5.18 1.43 -4.38
N PHE A 337 -6.50 1.59 -4.51
CA PHE A 337 -7.41 1.77 -3.36
C PHE A 337 -8.55 0.75 -3.32
N ASP A 338 -8.92 0.17 -4.46
CA ASP A 338 -9.97 -0.85 -4.51
C ASP A 338 -9.38 -2.25 -4.22
N ASN A 339 -9.12 -2.51 -2.94
CA ASN A 339 -8.45 -3.72 -2.46
C ASN A 339 -9.24 -5.01 -2.70
N LEU A 340 -10.54 -4.91 -3.05
CA LEU A 340 -11.41 -6.04 -3.35
C LEU A 340 -11.94 -5.99 -4.79
N GLY A 341 -11.51 -4.97 -5.56
CA GLY A 341 -11.93 -4.61 -6.92
C GLY A 341 -13.43 -4.62 -7.10
N TRP A 342 -13.85 -4.70 -8.35
CA TRP A 342 -15.28 -4.63 -8.63
C TRP A 342 -16.01 -5.88 -8.14
N ILE A 343 -15.42 -7.08 -8.28
CA ILE A 343 -15.97 -8.34 -7.78
C ILE A 343 -14.92 -9.06 -6.90
N PRO A 344 -15.17 -9.25 -5.59
CA PRO A 344 -14.26 -9.93 -4.67
C PRO A 344 -13.94 -11.36 -5.13
N ASP A 345 -12.67 -11.76 -5.10
CA ASP A 345 -12.20 -13.10 -5.51
C ASP A 345 -13.07 -14.24 -4.91
N GLY A 346 -13.40 -15.25 -5.72
CA GLY A 346 -14.34 -16.32 -5.32
C GLY A 346 -15.83 -16.00 -5.48
N SER A 347 -16.22 -14.75 -5.70
CA SER A 347 -17.57 -14.37 -6.15
C SER A 347 -17.71 -14.44 -7.67
N SER A 348 -18.96 -14.55 -8.15
CA SER A 348 -19.31 -14.59 -9.58
C SER A 348 -20.60 -13.83 -9.89
N VAL A 349 -21.05 -12.96 -8.97
CA VAL A 349 -22.25 -12.13 -9.13
C VAL A 349 -21.90 -10.65 -9.11
N THR A 350 -22.81 -9.79 -9.59
CA THR A 350 -22.69 -8.32 -9.59
C THR A 350 -22.82 -7.68 -8.19
N THR A 351 -22.11 -8.25 -7.22
CA THR A 351 -21.98 -7.74 -5.85
C THR A 351 -20.50 -7.51 -5.54
N GLY A 352 -20.17 -6.27 -5.24
CA GLY A 352 -18.82 -5.79 -4.96
C GLY A 352 -18.72 -5.00 -3.66
N ASN A 353 -17.53 -4.46 -3.39
CA ASN A 353 -17.33 -3.59 -2.23
C ASN A 353 -18.01 -2.22 -2.42
N ASN A 354 -17.96 -1.67 -3.64
CA ASN A 354 -18.43 -0.31 -3.93
C ASN A 354 -19.90 -0.31 -4.41
N VAL A 355 -20.31 -1.38 -5.11
CA VAL A 355 -21.62 -1.49 -5.78
C VAL A 355 -22.20 -2.88 -5.60
N ASP A 356 -23.49 -2.97 -5.29
CA ASP A 356 -24.32 -4.16 -5.45
C ASP A 356 -25.41 -3.84 -6.47
N ALA A 357 -25.47 -4.59 -7.57
CA ALA A 357 -26.36 -4.30 -8.68
C ALA A 357 -27.26 -5.48 -9.02
N GLY A 358 -28.54 -5.20 -9.24
CA GLY A 358 -29.52 -6.20 -9.65
C GLY A 358 -30.86 -5.60 -10.02
N LEU A 359 -31.78 -6.46 -10.46
CA LEU A 359 -33.15 -6.09 -10.81
C LEU A 359 -33.94 -5.68 -9.56
N ASP A 360 -34.83 -4.69 -9.70
CA ASP A 360 -35.93 -4.41 -8.77
C ASP A 360 -37.23 -4.38 -9.58
N ILE A 361 -37.82 -5.56 -9.80
CA ILE A 361 -39.00 -5.71 -10.65
C ILE A 361 -40.19 -6.35 -9.96
N ASP A 362 -40.05 -6.86 -8.72
CA ASP A 362 -41.11 -7.59 -8.01
C ASP A 362 -42.04 -6.70 -7.15
N GLY A 363 -41.79 -5.39 -7.14
CA GLY A 363 -42.60 -4.40 -6.44
C GLY A 363 -42.29 -4.29 -4.94
N VAL A 364 -41.38 -5.11 -4.42
CA VAL A 364 -40.76 -4.94 -3.10
C VAL A 364 -39.49 -4.12 -3.28
N ASN A 365 -39.42 -2.95 -2.65
CA ASN A 365 -38.28 -2.05 -2.79
C ASN A 365 -36.95 -2.76 -2.48
N GLY A 366 -36.10 -2.89 -3.50
CA GLY A 366 -34.75 -3.38 -3.41
C GLY A 366 -34.38 -4.42 -4.45
N ILE A 367 -33.10 -4.81 -4.43
CA ILE A 367 -32.61 -5.83 -5.36
C ILE A 367 -33.32 -7.16 -5.06
N ASP A 368 -34.02 -7.67 -6.06
CA ASP A 368 -34.70 -8.97 -6.04
C ASP A 368 -33.69 -10.09 -5.67
N PRO A 369 -34.10 -11.15 -4.95
CA PRO A 369 -33.19 -12.22 -4.51
C PRO A 369 -32.35 -12.85 -5.64
N ASP A 370 -32.95 -13.01 -6.82
CA ASP A 370 -32.29 -13.54 -8.03
C ASP A 370 -32.05 -12.45 -9.10
N GLY A 371 -32.07 -11.18 -8.69
CA GLY A 371 -31.94 -10.02 -9.57
C GLY A 371 -30.50 -9.70 -9.97
N ARG A 372 -29.50 -10.28 -9.30
CA ARG A 372 -28.07 -10.06 -9.60
C ARG A 372 -27.66 -10.88 -10.81
N ALA A 373 -26.87 -10.29 -11.70
CA ALA A 373 -26.31 -11.06 -12.81
C ALA A 373 -25.27 -12.04 -12.26
N ALA A 374 -25.39 -13.32 -12.62
CA ALA A 374 -24.40 -14.35 -12.37
C ALA A 374 -23.58 -14.57 -13.64
N GLY A 375 -22.25 -14.55 -13.51
CA GLY A 375 -21.36 -14.69 -14.65
C GLY A 375 -21.34 -16.11 -15.22
N LEU A 376 -21.07 -16.21 -16.52
CA LEU A 376 -20.96 -17.47 -17.23
C LEU A 376 -19.62 -18.15 -16.90
N CYS A 377 -19.62 -19.48 -16.78
CA CYS A 377 -18.40 -20.26 -16.53
C CYS A 377 -17.51 -20.47 -17.78
N ALA A 378 -18.01 -20.10 -18.96
CA ALA A 378 -17.23 -20.06 -20.18
C ALA A 378 -16.77 -18.62 -20.44
N GLY A 379 -15.51 -18.42 -20.83
CA GLY A 379 -14.97 -17.09 -21.13
C GLY A 379 -13.50 -16.95 -20.74
N PRO A 380 -12.90 -15.76 -20.97
CA PRO A 380 -11.49 -15.51 -20.69
C PRO A 380 -11.20 -15.25 -19.21
N SER A 381 -12.21 -14.88 -18.42
CA SER A 381 -12.08 -14.61 -16.98
C SER A 381 -12.32 -15.87 -16.13
N PRO A 382 -11.54 -16.11 -15.07
CA PRO A 382 -11.68 -17.29 -14.22
C PRO A 382 -12.93 -17.23 -13.33
N GLY A 383 -13.28 -18.36 -12.68
CA GLY A 383 -14.26 -18.37 -11.60
C GLY A 383 -15.70 -18.01 -11.99
N CYS A 384 -16.10 -18.29 -13.23
CA CYS A 384 -17.41 -17.93 -13.77
C CYS A 384 -17.69 -16.42 -13.77
N ARG A 385 -16.68 -15.60 -14.06
CA ARG A 385 -16.79 -14.13 -14.12
C ARG A 385 -16.91 -13.59 -15.54
N ASN A 386 -17.72 -14.25 -16.37
CA ASN A 386 -17.95 -13.81 -17.73
C ASN A 386 -19.38 -13.28 -17.92
N PHE A 387 -19.55 -11.97 -17.86
CA PHE A 387 -20.83 -11.26 -17.98
C PHE A 387 -21.07 -10.81 -19.43
N THR A 388 -21.00 -11.76 -20.36
CA THR A 388 -21.17 -11.55 -21.80
C THR A 388 -22.45 -12.22 -22.29
N PHE A 389 -23.60 -11.73 -21.81
CA PHE A 389 -24.91 -12.28 -22.16
C PHE A 389 -25.25 -12.04 -23.64
N ALA A 390 -25.91 -13.01 -24.27
CA ALA A 390 -26.21 -13.02 -25.69
C ALA A 390 -27.58 -12.40 -25.94
N TYR A 391 -27.62 -11.07 -26.05
CA TYR A 391 -28.83 -10.31 -26.38
C TYR A 391 -28.54 -9.14 -27.33
N ASN A 392 -29.54 -8.77 -28.12
CA ASN A 392 -29.54 -7.63 -29.03
C ASN A 392 -30.95 -7.02 -29.11
N PRO A 393 -31.26 -6.04 -28.24
CA PRO A 393 -32.59 -5.45 -28.17
C PRO A 393 -32.81 -4.44 -29.31
N PRO A 394 -34.06 -4.05 -29.59
CA PRO A 394 -34.34 -2.92 -30.47
C PRO A 394 -33.60 -1.65 -30.00
N PRO A 395 -33.02 -0.84 -30.92
CA PRO A 395 -33.14 -0.93 -32.38
C PRO A 395 -32.11 -1.81 -33.09
N GLY A 396 -31.14 -2.40 -32.38
CA GLY A 396 -30.05 -3.19 -32.97
C GLY A 396 -30.47 -4.61 -33.36
N GLY A 397 -31.53 -5.13 -32.73
CA GLY A 397 -32.09 -6.45 -33.01
C GLY A 397 -33.56 -6.54 -32.61
N SER A 398 -34.00 -7.75 -32.26
CA SER A 398 -35.41 -8.06 -31.95
C SER A 398 -35.62 -8.69 -30.58
N ASP A 399 -34.56 -8.85 -29.79
CA ASP A 399 -34.68 -9.50 -28.49
C ASP A 399 -35.52 -8.62 -27.54
N PRO A 400 -36.50 -9.18 -26.82
CA PRO A 400 -37.31 -8.38 -25.92
C PRO A 400 -36.45 -7.89 -24.75
N PRO A 401 -36.59 -6.61 -24.31
CA PRO A 401 -35.85 -6.10 -23.16
C PRO A 401 -36.21 -6.81 -21.85
N THR A 402 -37.32 -7.55 -21.83
CA THR A 402 -37.77 -8.39 -20.71
C THR A 402 -37.15 -9.79 -20.71
N GLY A 403 -36.38 -10.16 -21.73
CA GLY A 403 -35.68 -11.44 -21.78
C GLY A 403 -34.59 -11.53 -20.71
N THR A 404 -34.30 -12.73 -20.20
CA THR A 404 -33.31 -12.94 -19.14
C THR A 404 -31.94 -12.38 -19.48
N ASP A 405 -31.38 -12.72 -20.65
CA ASP A 405 -30.07 -12.22 -21.07
C ASP A 405 -30.04 -10.70 -21.24
N ALA A 406 -31.14 -10.09 -21.70
CA ALA A 406 -31.24 -8.63 -21.82
C ALA A 406 -31.26 -7.94 -20.45
N ARG A 407 -31.99 -8.51 -19.48
CA ARG A 407 -32.02 -8.03 -18.09
C ARG A 407 -30.66 -8.17 -17.41
N MET A 408 -30.04 -9.35 -17.50
CA MET A 408 -28.71 -9.58 -16.90
C MET A 408 -27.63 -8.73 -17.59
N GLY A 409 -27.76 -8.50 -18.89
CA GLY A 409 -26.97 -7.53 -19.62
C GLY A 409 -27.15 -6.10 -19.14
N GLY A 410 -28.38 -5.67 -18.85
CA GLY A 410 -28.67 -4.35 -18.28
C GLY A 410 -28.10 -4.18 -16.88
N VAL A 411 -28.26 -5.17 -16.01
CA VAL A 411 -27.63 -5.21 -14.67
C VAL A 411 -26.11 -5.13 -14.78
N THR A 412 -25.52 -5.85 -15.74
CA THR A 412 -24.07 -5.81 -16.01
C THR A 412 -23.59 -4.42 -16.41
N ASP A 413 -24.34 -3.76 -17.30
CA ASP A 413 -24.03 -2.40 -17.75
C ASP A 413 -24.10 -1.40 -16.59
N LEU A 414 -25.16 -1.48 -15.78
CA LEU A 414 -25.34 -0.66 -14.58
C LEU A 414 -24.22 -0.87 -13.55
N PHE A 415 -23.86 -2.12 -13.29
CA PHE A 415 -22.77 -2.48 -12.38
C PHE A 415 -21.42 -1.91 -12.85
N PHE A 416 -21.11 -2.09 -14.14
CA PHE A 416 -19.88 -1.61 -14.76
C PHE A 416 -19.76 -0.09 -14.64
N TRP A 417 -20.80 0.64 -15.05
CA TRP A 417 -20.77 2.10 -15.03
C TRP A 417 -20.78 2.69 -13.62
N SER A 418 -21.49 2.06 -12.68
CA SER A 418 -21.49 2.49 -11.28
C SER A 418 -20.09 2.37 -10.66
N ASN A 419 -19.40 1.24 -10.87
CA ASN A 419 -18.03 1.07 -10.37
C ASN A 419 -17.05 2.02 -11.09
N ARG A 420 -17.15 2.16 -12.41
CA ARG A 420 -16.32 3.09 -13.17
C ARG A 420 -16.47 4.54 -12.70
N TYR A 421 -17.70 4.95 -12.39
CA TYR A 421 -17.97 6.28 -11.87
C TYR A 421 -17.44 6.47 -10.45
N HIS A 422 -17.64 5.48 -9.58
CA HIS A 422 -17.06 5.43 -8.24
C HIS A 422 -15.54 5.63 -8.29
N ASP A 423 -14.85 4.84 -9.11
CA ASP A 423 -13.40 4.90 -9.25
C ASP A 423 -12.97 6.27 -9.78
N ARG A 424 -13.65 6.78 -10.81
CA ARG A 424 -13.30 8.06 -11.39
C ARG A 424 -13.46 9.23 -10.42
N LEU A 425 -14.49 9.22 -9.59
CA LEU A 425 -14.68 10.24 -8.56
C LEU A 425 -13.65 10.12 -7.44
N TYR A 426 -13.24 8.90 -7.09
CA TYR A 426 -12.14 8.68 -6.14
C TYR A 426 -10.85 9.38 -6.60
N ALA A 427 -10.51 9.24 -7.89
CA ALA A 427 -9.37 9.94 -8.48
C ALA A 427 -9.46 11.47 -8.40
N PHE A 428 -10.66 12.02 -8.22
CA PHE A 428 -10.91 13.46 -8.04
C PHE A 428 -11.07 13.87 -6.56
N GLY A 429 -10.83 12.97 -5.60
CA GLY A 429 -10.84 13.26 -4.17
C GLY A 429 -12.15 12.98 -3.46
N PHE A 430 -13.12 12.32 -4.11
CA PHE A 430 -14.28 11.75 -3.42
C PHE A 430 -13.86 10.42 -2.79
N THR A 431 -13.29 10.47 -1.59
CA THR A 431 -12.78 9.31 -0.85
C THR A 431 -13.73 8.87 0.26
N GLU A 432 -13.41 7.80 0.98
CA GLU A 432 -14.18 7.26 2.12
C GLU A 432 -14.50 8.34 3.16
N ALA A 433 -13.51 9.17 3.51
CA ALA A 433 -13.70 10.29 4.44
C ALA A 433 -14.65 11.37 3.90
N ALA A 434 -14.72 11.53 2.57
CA ALA A 434 -15.68 12.38 1.88
C ALA A 434 -17.04 11.70 1.66
N ARG A 435 -17.24 10.48 2.19
CA ARG A 435 -18.42 9.62 2.02
C ARG A 435 -18.59 9.07 0.61
N ASN A 436 -17.49 8.71 -0.03
CA ASN A 436 -17.57 7.78 -1.14
C ASN A 436 -18.01 6.39 -0.62
N PHE A 437 -18.89 5.75 -1.37
CA PHE A 437 -19.76 4.65 -0.94
C PHE A 437 -19.06 3.30 -1.05
N GLN A 438 -18.84 2.60 0.07
CA GLN A 438 -18.29 1.25 0.04
C GLN A 438 -18.60 0.44 1.29
N ASN A 439 -18.62 -0.89 1.18
CA ASN A 439 -18.93 -1.78 2.28
C ASN A 439 -17.81 -1.81 3.34
N ASP A 440 -16.56 -1.98 2.91
CA ASP A 440 -15.37 -1.91 3.76
C ASP A 440 -14.47 -0.73 3.34
N ASN A 441 -14.12 0.12 4.30
CA ASN A 441 -13.26 1.30 4.12
C ASN A 441 -11.77 1.01 4.35
N PHE A 442 -11.40 -0.23 4.68
CA PHE A 442 -10.01 -0.65 4.93
C PHE A 442 -9.28 0.23 5.95
N GLY A 443 -10.02 0.76 6.93
CA GLY A 443 -9.49 1.66 7.96
C GLY A 443 -9.19 3.10 7.51
N ARG A 444 -9.62 3.52 6.31
CA ARG A 444 -9.33 4.85 5.73
C ARG A 444 -10.28 5.98 6.19
N GLY A 445 -11.16 5.71 7.15
CA GLY A 445 -12.19 6.65 7.63
C GLY A 445 -13.51 6.49 6.87
N GLY A 446 -14.48 7.38 7.08
CA GLY A 446 -15.82 7.27 6.47
C GLY A 446 -16.84 6.46 7.29
N LEU A 447 -18.02 6.23 6.71
CA LEU A 447 -19.10 5.48 7.37
C LEU A 447 -18.91 3.97 7.24
N GLY A 448 -18.71 3.49 6.00
CA GLY A 448 -18.63 2.06 5.70
C GLY A 448 -20.00 1.40 5.73
N GLY A 449 -20.12 0.22 5.11
CA GLY A 449 -21.40 -0.46 4.93
C GLY A 449 -22.40 0.34 4.07
N ASP A 450 -21.90 1.29 3.27
CA ASP A 450 -22.69 2.26 2.53
C ASP A 450 -22.50 2.16 1.01
N TYR A 451 -22.22 0.95 0.51
CA TYR A 451 -22.11 0.67 -0.93
C TYR A 451 -23.34 1.14 -1.73
N VAL A 452 -23.13 1.45 -3.00
CA VAL A 452 -24.20 1.82 -3.91
C VAL A 452 -25.08 0.61 -4.20
N ARG A 453 -26.38 0.71 -3.91
CA ARG A 453 -27.39 -0.23 -4.41
C ARG A 453 -27.90 0.25 -5.75
N ALA A 454 -27.49 -0.43 -6.82
CA ALA A 454 -27.84 -0.08 -8.18
C ALA A 454 -28.99 -0.98 -8.66
N GLU A 455 -30.20 -0.45 -8.60
CA GLU A 455 -31.46 -1.15 -8.85
C GLU A 455 -31.93 -0.86 -10.30
N ALA A 456 -32.06 -1.91 -11.12
CA ALA A 456 -32.31 -1.87 -12.57
C ALA A 456 -33.76 -2.17 -12.96
#